data_AF-A0A231HBH5-F1
#
_entry.id   AF-A0A231HBH5-F1
#
_cell.length_a   1.000
_cell.length_b   1.000
_cell.length_c   1.000
_cell.angle_alpha   90.00
_cell.angle_beta   90.00
_cell.angle_gamma   90.00
#
_symmetry.space_group_name_H-M   'P 1'
#
loop_
_entity.id
_entity.type
_entity.pdbx_description
1 polymer ?
#
loop_
_entity_poly.entity_id
_entity_poly.type
_entity_poly.pdbx_seq_one_letter_code
_entity_poly.pdbx_strand_id
1 'polypeptide(L)'
;MLAAARDLLTDRGLPGLSVDEIATHAGVSKNTIYRWWPTKAAVLMDAFTDAFADRMSVPAEGDALTRLRTTVRRVATLMSDPDARRPFVALVAAAQHDPELAAALRDRFIAGRRAEVGELLADARSTGSLPAGFDPDTAIDLIYGALYYRLLISGESVDSGYADRILTAMGLLPD
;
A
#
# COMPACT_ATOMS: atom_id res chain seq x y z
N MET A 1 -10.93 -17.65 9.19
CA MET A 1 -11.13 -16.30 9.77
C MET A 1 -10.46 -15.24 8.91
N LEU A 2 -9.13 -15.29 8.70
CA LEU A 2 -8.44 -14.30 7.85
C LEU A 2 -8.90 -14.35 6.39
N ALA A 3 -9.02 -15.55 5.79
CA ALA A 3 -9.58 -15.71 4.44
C ALA A 3 -11.00 -15.11 4.31
N ALA A 4 -11.88 -15.34 5.29
CA ALA A 4 -13.22 -14.74 5.32
C ALA A 4 -13.17 -13.20 5.35
N ALA A 5 -12.26 -12.61 6.14
CA ALA A 5 -12.09 -11.17 6.19
C ALA A 5 -11.57 -10.61 4.86
N ARG A 6 -10.63 -11.30 4.22
CA ARG A 6 -10.08 -10.96 2.89
C ARG A 6 -11.14 -11.05 1.79
N ASP A 7 -11.94 -12.10 1.78
CA ASP A 7 -12.97 -12.31 0.76
C ASP A 7 -14.05 -11.24 0.89
N LEU A 8 -14.52 -10.95 2.12
CA LEU A 8 -15.44 -9.84 2.38
C LEU A 8 -14.85 -8.46 2.01
N LEU A 9 -13.56 -8.24 2.25
CA LEU A 9 -12.86 -7.01 1.87
C LEU A 9 -12.85 -6.82 0.36
N THR A 10 -12.61 -7.90 -0.39
CA THR A 10 -12.53 -7.90 -1.86
C THR A 10 -13.92 -7.71 -2.48
N ASP A 11 -14.93 -8.43 -1.98
CA ASP A 11 -16.28 -8.43 -2.54
C ASP A 11 -17.07 -7.15 -2.22
N ARG A 12 -16.93 -6.63 -0.99
CA ARG A 12 -17.83 -5.60 -0.45
C ARG A 12 -17.12 -4.32 0.03
N GLY A 13 -15.79 -4.31 0.07
CA GLY A 13 -15.00 -3.20 0.59
C GLY A 13 -15.14 -3.02 2.11
N LEU A 14 -14.35 -2.09 2.67
CA LEU A 14 -14.33 -1.85 4.12
C LEU A 14 -15.67 -1.38 4.76
N PRO A 15 -16.57 -0.64 4.07
CA PRO A 15 -17.86 -0.27 4.65
C PRO A 15 -18.74 -1.46 5.00
N GLY A 16 -18.59 -2.59 4.29
CA GLY A 16 -19.28 -3.86 4.55
C GLY A 16 -18.41 -4.89 5.30
N LEU A 17 -17.38 -4.41 6.01
CA LEU A 17 -16.44 -5.23 6.76
C LEU A 17 -16.45 -4.84 8.25
N SER A 18 -17.34 -5.49 8.99
CA SER A 18 -17.38 -5.49 10.45
C SER A 18 -16.85 -6.81 11.02
N VAL A 19 -16.41 -6.78 12.29
CA VAL A 19 -16.02 -8.01 13.02
C VAL A 19 -17.20 -9.00 13.10
N ASP A 20 -18.43 -8.48 13.14
CA ASP A 20 -19.65 -9.29 13.04
C ASP A 20 -19.75 -10.05 11.73
N GLU A 21 -19.60 -9.35 10.61
CA GLU A 21 -19.69 -9.99 9.28
C GLU A 21 -18.55 -10.97 9.07
N ILE A 22 -17.34 -10.65 9.54
CA ILE A 22 -16.20 -11.58 9.52
C ILE A 22 -16.52 -12.83 10.32
N ALA A 23 -17.07 -12.68 11.52
CA ALA A 23 -17.44 -13.79 12.39
C ALA A 23 -18.53 -14.67 11.75
N THR A 24 -19.59 -14.06 11.21
CA THR A 24 -20.66 -14.74 10.48
C THR A 24 -20.13 -15.50 9.27
N HIS A 25 -19.34 -14.85 8.42
CA HIS A 25 -18.80 -15.46 7.20
C HIS A 25 -17.78 -16.57 7.53
N ALA A 26 -16.99 -16.42 8.59
CA ALA A 26 -16.06 -17.44 9.05
C ALA A 26 -16.71 -18.57 9.86
N GLY A 27 -18.00 -18.48 10.20
CA GLY A 27 -18.71 -19.46 11.02
C GLY A 27 -18.19 -19.53 12.47
N VAL A 28 -17.70 -18.43 13.03
CA VAL A 28 -17.14 -18.37 14.40
C VAL A 28 -17.80 -17.27 15.23
N SER A 29 -17.55 -17.28 16.55
CA SER A 29 -18.00 -16.19 17.43
C SER A 29 -17.10 -14.95 17.31
N LYS A 30 -17.63 -13.75 17.62
CA LYS A 30 -16.81 -12.54 17.79
C LYS A 30 -15.70 -12.71 18.83
N ASN A 31 -15.96 -13.45 19.90
CA ASN A 31 -14.97 -13.73 20.94
C ASN A 31 -13.80 -14.56 20.38
N THR A 32 -14.08 -15.47 19.44
CA THR A 32 -13.04 -16.21 18.71
C THR A 32 -12.19 -15.26 17.88
N ILE A 33 -12.77 -14.29 17.17
CA ILE A 33 -12.01 -13.28 16.41
C ILE A 33 -11.15 -12.44 17.35
N TYR A 34 -11.73 -11.87 18.41
CA TYR A 34 -11.00 -11.00 19.34
C TYR A 34 -9.89 -11.71 20.11
N ARG A 35 -9.96 -13.03 20.27
CA ARG A 35 -8.86 -13.83 20.83
C ARG A 35 -7.59 -13.79 19.97
N TRP A 36 -7.72 -13.68 18.66
CA TRP A 36 -6.59 -13.63 17.71
C TRP A 36 -6.26 -12.21 17.26
N TRP A 37 -7.27 -11.35 17.15
CA TRP A 37 -7.16 -9.95 16.76
C TRP A 37 -7.82 -9.08 17.82
N PRO A 38 -7.08 -8.59 18.81
CA PRO A 38 -7.64 -7.87 19.96
C PRO A 38 -8.52 -6.68 19.59
N THR A 39 -8.33 -6.10 18.40
CA THR A 39 -9.10 -4.95 17.91
C THR A 39 -9.57 -5.14 16.47
N LYS A 40 -10.60 -4.37 16.07
CA LYS A 40 -11.07 -4.31 14.68
C LYS A 40 -9.93 -3.91 13.75
N ALA A 41 -9.09 -2.96 14.15
CA ALA A 41 -7.95 -2.52 13.36
C ALA A 41 -6.96 -3.67 13.09
N ALA A 42 -6.71 -4.53 14.08
CA ALA A 42 -5.82 -5.67 13.91
C ALA A 42 -6.31 -6.65 12.82
N VAL A 43 -7.58 -7.06 12.84
CA VAL A 43 -8.12 -8.00 11.83
C VAL A 43 -8.22 -7.38 10.44
N LEU A 44 -8.56 -6.09 10.35
CA LEU A 44 -8.63 -5.37 9.08
C LEU A 44 -7.26 -5.24 8.41
N MET A 45 -6.24 -4.88 9.19
CA MET A 45 -4.88 -4.74 8.68
C MET A 45 -4.29 -6.09 8.23
N ASP A 46 -4.56 -7.17 8.97
CA ASP A 46 -4.12 -8.51 8.56
C ASP A 46 -4.81 -8.92 7.27
N ALA A 47 -6.13 -8.74 7.16
CA ALA A 47 -6.90 -9.08 5.97
C ALA A 47 -6.43 -8.29 4.75
N PHE A 48 -6.15 -6.99 4.93
CA PHE A 48 -5.60 -6.14 3.89
C PHE A 48 -4.20 -6.59 3.47
N THR A 49 -3.30 -6.84 4.43
CA THR A 49 -1.92 -7.25 4.12
C THR A 49 -1.90 -8.61 3.40
N ASP A 50 -2.71 -9.56 3.86
CA ASP A 50 -2.86 -10.89 3.23
C ASP A 50 -3.41 -10.79 1.80
N ALA A 51 -4.38 -9.91 1.54
CA ALA A 51 -4.96 -9.70 0.21
C ALA A 51 -3.94 -9.22 -0.84
N PHE A 52 -2.90 -8.51 -0.40
CA PHE A 52 -2.00 -7.78 -1.30
C PHE A 52 -0.53 -8.21 -1.20
N ALA A 53 -0.15 -9.10 -0.28
CA ALA A 53 1.23 -9.51 -0.05
C ALA A 53 1.97 -9.91 -1.34
N ASP A 54 1.40 -10.82 -2.13
CA ASP A 54 2.02 -11.30 -3.37
C ASP A 54 2.13 -10.20 -4.44
N ARG A 55 1.14 -9.30 -4.46
CA ARG A 55 0.98 -8.25 -5.48
C ARG A 55 1.94 -7.07 -5.27
N MET A 56 2.50 -6.94 -4.06
CA MET A 56 3.31 -5.80 -3.65
C MET A 56 4.80 -6.13 -3.49
N SER A 57 5.23 -7.35 -3.78
CA SER A 57 6.64 -7.76 -3.71
C SER A 57 7.58 -6.84 -4.52
N VAL A 58 8.74 -6.53 -3.95
CA VAL A 58 9.83 -5.84 -4.66
C VAL A 58 10.49 -6.82 -5.63
N PRO A 59 10.72 -6.45 -6.90
CA PRO A 59 11.44 -7.31 -7.84
C PRO A 59 12.86 -7.64 -7.36
N ALA A 60 13.32 -8.87 -7.60
CA ALA A 60 14.66 -9.33 -7.20
C ALA A 60 15.75 -8.96 -8.23
N GLU A 61 15.39 -8.80 -9.50
CA GLU A 61 16.32 -8.61 -10.62
C GLU A 61 16.39 -7.16 -11.10
N GLY A 62 17.56 -6.76 -11.61
CA GLY A 62 17.84 -5.43 -12.15
C GLY A 62 18.59 -4.52 -11.19
N ASP A 63 19.10 -3.40 -11.70
CA ASP A 63 19.66 -2.35 -10.87
C ASP A 63 18.59 -1.67 -9.98
N ALA A 64 19.04 -0.90 -9.00
CA ALA A 64 18.19 -0.24 -8.03
C ALA A 64 17.10 0.66 -8.65
N LEU A 65 17.42 1.43 -9.69
CA LEU A 65 16.47 2.33 -10.34
C LEU A 65 15.45 1.57 -11.21
N THR A 66 15.88 0.49 -11.87
CA THR A 66 15.01 -0.43 -12.60
C THR A 66 14.01 -1.12 -11.66
N ARG A 67 14.48 -1.58 -10.50
CA ARG A 67 13.65 -2.20 -9.45
C ARG A 67 12.70 -1.18 -8.83
N LEU A 68 13.15 0.06 -8.60
CA LEU A 68 12.32 1.18 -8.14
C LEU A 68 11.18 1.45 -9.13
N ARG A 69 11.52 1.66 -10.41
CA ARG A 69 10.54 1.90 -11.48
C ARG A 69 9.48 0.82 -11.52
N THR A 70 9.91 -0.44 -11.49
CA THR A 70 9.00 -1.58 -11.51
C THR A 70 8.10 -1.61 -10.26
N THR A 71 8.65 -1.30 -9.09
CA THR A 71 7.89 -1.22 -7.83
C THR A 71 6.82 -0.12 -7.88
N VAL A 72 7.17 1.10 -8.31
CA VAL A 72 6.22 2.22 -8.42
C VAL A 72 5.15 1.94 -9.47
N ARG A 73 5.52 1.35 -10.61
CA ARG A 73 4.55 0.91 -11.63
C ARG A 73 3.57 -0.13 -11.10
N ARG A 74 4.03 -1.12 -10.34
CA ARG A 74 3.16 -2.12 -9.70
C ARG A 74 2.16 -1.46 -8.77
N VAL A 75 2.61 -0.54 -7.91
CA VAL A 75 1.71 0.23 -7.03
C VAL A 75 0.67 0.99 -7.85
N ALA A 76 1.10 1.69 -8.91
CA ALA A 76 0.17 2.43 -9.76
C ALA A 76 -0.87 1.52 -10.42
N THR A 77 -0.47 0.36 -10.93
CA THR A 77 -1.38 -0.64 -11.50
C THR A 77 -2.39 -1.16 -10.47
N LEU A 78 -1.97 -1.39 -9.22
CA LEU A 78 -2.88 -1.77 -8.13
C LEU A 78 -3.89 -0.66 -7.82
N MET A 79 -3.48 0.60 -7.92
CA MET A 79 -4.40 1.73 -7.74
C MET A 79 -5.35 1.92 -8.93
N SER A 80 -4.96 1.46 -10.13
CA SER A 80 -5.85 1.44 -11.31
C SER A 80 -6.93 0.36 -11.19
N ASP A 81 -6.61 -0.77 -10.57
CA ASP A 81 -7.50 -1.91 -10.42
C ASP A 81 -8.61 -1.61 -9.39
N PRO A 82 -9.90 -1.59 -9.79
CA PRO A 82 -11.01 -1.35 -8.88
C PRO A 82 -11.03 -2.27 -7.65
N ASP A 83 -10.66 -3.54 -7.81
CA ASP A 83 -10.75 -4.54 -6.75
C ASP A 83 -9.61 -4.37 -5.74
N ALA A 84 -8.47 -3.86 -6.19
CA ALA A 84 -7.34 -3.52 -5.33
C ALA A 84 -7.47 -2.14 -4.67
N ARG A 85 -7.94 -1.13 -5.43
CA ARG A 85 -8.00 0.26 -4.93
C ARG A 85 -9.10 0.46 -3.90
N ARG A 86 -10.26 -0.20 -4.04
CA ARG A 86 -11.43 -0.01 -3.16
C ARG A 86 -11.11 -0.33 -1.69
N PRO A 87 -10.50 -1.49 -1.36
CA PRO A 87 -10.04 -1.80 0.00
C PRO A 87 -9.12 -0.71 0.59
N PHE A 88 -8.15 -0.25 -0.20
CA PHE A 88 -7.17 0.74 0.27
C PHE A 88 -7.82 2.11 0.53
N VAL A 89 -8.63 2.62 -0.39
CA VAL A 89 -9.35 3.89 -0.23
C VAL A 89 -10.23 3.86 1.02
N ALA A 90 -10.94 2.76 1.23
CA ALA A 90 -11.82 2.60 2.37
C ALA A 90 -11.04 2.49 3.70
N LEU A 91 -9.89 1.83 3.70
CA LEU A 91 -8.97 1.78 4.84
C LEU A 91 -8.44 3.16 5.22
N VAL A 92 -7.99 3.94 4.23
CA VAL A 92 -7.53 5.32 4.45
C VAL A 92 -8.65 6.20 4.99
N ALA A 93 -9.87 6.07 4.46
CA ALA A 93 -11.03 6.82 4.94
C ALA A 93 -11.39 6.48 6.39
N ALA A 94 -11.43 5.19 6.74
CA ALA A 94 -11.72 4.76 8.11
C ALA A 94 -10.66 5.23 9.10
N ALA A 95 -9.38 5.21 8.71
CA ALA A 95 -8.26 5.71 9.52
C ALA A 95 -8.39 7.21 9.86
N GLN A 96 -9.13 8.02 9.09
CA GLN A 96 -9.33 9.43 9.44
C GLN A 96 -10.20 9.64 10.70
N HIS A 97 -10.93 8.61 11.12
CA HIS A 97 -11.86 8.66 12.25
C HIS A 97 -11.50 7.68 13.38
N ASP A 98 -10.46 6.87 13.19
CA ASP A 98 -10.00 5.84 14.14
C ASP A 98 -8.48 5.96 14.32
N PRO A 99 -8.01 6.59 15.41
CA PRO A 99 -6.58 6.77 15.68
C PRO A 99 -5.80 5.46 15.81
N GLU A 100 -6.44 4.39 16.27
CA GLU A 100 -5.80 3.07 16.40
C GLU A 100 -5.58 2.45 15.02
N LEU A 101 -6.60 2.53 14.15
CA LEU A 101 -6.48 2.11 12.76
C LEU A 101 -5.47 2.96 11.98
N ALA A 102 -5.41 4.27 12.23
CA ALA A 102 -4.42 5.15 11.63
C ALA A 102 -2.99 4.77 12.03
N ALA A 103 -2.76 4.47 13.31
CA ALA A 103 -1.48 3.97 13.78
C ALA A 103 -1.14 2.63 13.12
N ALA A 104 -2.08 1.69 13.09
CA ALA A 104 -1.87 0.39 12.47
C ALA A 104 -1.56 0.49 10.96
N LEU A 105 -2.27 1.36 10.23
CA LEU A 105 -1.99 1.63 8.81
C LEU A 105 -0.58 2.20 8.61
N ARG A 106 -0.18 3.19 9.42
CA ARG A 106 1.16 3.79 9.33
C ARG A 106 2.25 2.78 9.64
N ASP A 107 2.12 2.09 10.77
CA ASP A 107 3.21 1.32 11.35
C ASP A 107 3.35 -0.06 10.71
N ARG A 108 2.24 -0.68 10.28
CA ARG A 108 2.23 -2.05 9.75
C ARG A 108 2.26 -2.11 8.23
N PHE A 109 1.83 -1.06 7.54
CA PHE A 109 1.74 -1.05 6.08
C PHE A 109 2.63 0.03 5.46
N ILE A 110 2.39 1.31 5.79
CA ILE A 110 3.12 2.41 5.15
C ILE A 110 4.61 2.36 5.47
N ALA A 111 5.00 2.09 6.72
CA ALA A 111 6.40 2.00 7.12
C ALA A 111 7.18 0.95 6.31
N GLY A 112 6.60 -0.24 6.08
CA GLY A 112 7.22 -1.29 5.25
C GLY A 112 7.41 -0.84 3.80
N ARG A 113 6.38 -0.23 3.20
CA ARG A 113 6.46 0.31 1.82
C ARG A 113 7.53 1.38 1.67
N ARG A 114 7.65 2.27 2.66
CA ARG A 114 8.69 3.30 2.69
C ARG A 114 10.07 2.69 2.81
N ALA A 115 10.25 1.70 3.69
CA ALA A 115 11.53 1.03 3.88
C ALA A 115 12.01 0.35 2.58
N GLU A 116 11.14 -0.40 1.90
CA GLU A 116 11.46 -1.06 0.64
C GLU A 116 11.92 -0.09 -0.46
N VAL A 117 11.22 1.04 -0.63
CA VAL A 117 11.61 2.06 -1.61
C VAL A 117 12.87 2.81 -1.16
N GLY A 118 13.00 3.06 0.14
CA GLY A 118 14.17 3.71 0.74
C GLY A 118 15.45 2.91 0.54
N GLU A 119 15.38 1.57 0.67
CA GLU A 119 16.50 0.68 0.38
C GLU A 119 16.95 0.77 -1.08
N LEU A 120 16.02 0.79 -2.04
CA LEU A 120 16.33 0.95 -3.46
C LEU A 120 16.98 2.31 -3.75
N LEU A 121 16.48 3.38 -3.16
CA LEU A 121 17.05 4.72 -3.34
C LEU A 121 18.44 4.84 -2.68
N ALA A 122 18.63 4.23 -1.51
CA ALA A 122 19.92 4.18 -0.84
C ALA A 122 20.95 3.38 -1.64
N ASP A 123 20.55 2.24 -2.22
CA ASP A 123 21.40 1.42 -3.10
C ASP A 123 21.80 2.19 -4.37
N ALA A 124 20.83 2.84 -5.04
CA ALA A 124 21.09 3.69 -6.19
C ALA A 124 22.06 4.84 -5.87
N ARG A 125 21.98 5.43 -4.68
CA ARG A 125 22.94 6.44 -4.22
C ARG A 125 24.32 5.85 -3.96
N SER A 126 24.40 4.67 -3.32
CA SER A 126 25.68 4.03 -2.99
C SER A 126 26.47 3.57 -4.23
N THR A 127 25.77 3.25 -5.32
CA THR A 127 26.35 2.85 -6.61
C THR A 127 26.68 4.04 -7.52
N GLY A 128 26.41 5.27 -7.08
CA GLY A 128 26.66 6.49 -7.86
C GLY A 128 25.60 6.79 -8.92
N SER A 129 24.50 6.03 -8.94
CA SER A 129 23.36 6.27 -9.85
C SER A 129 22.52 7.48 -9.43
N LEU A 130 22.66 7.94 -8.17
CA LEU A 130 22.05 9.17 -7.65
C LEU A 130 23.10 10.10 -7.03
N PRO A 131 22.88 11.43 -7.05
CA PRO A 131 23.75 12.39 -6.38
C PRO A 131 23.90 12.10 -4.88
N ALA A 132 25.07 12.41 -4.30
CA ALA A 132 25.31 12.21 -2.87
C ALA A 132 24.33 12.98 -1.96
N GLY A 133 23.85 14.15 -2.41
CA GLY A 133 22.85 14.96 -1.72
C GLY A 133 21.39 14.58 -1.99
N PHE A 134 21.14 13.48 -2.72
CA PHE A 134 19.78 13.01 -2.97
C PHE A 134 19.13 12.55 -1.66
N ASP A 135 17.94 13.07 -1.36
CA ASP A 135 17.15 12.76 -0.18
C ASP A 135 16.08 11.68 -0.50
N PRO A 136 16.28 10.43 -0.05
CA PRO A 136 15.34 9.35 -0.29
C PRO A 136 13.96 9.59 0.34
N ASP A 137 13.90 10.24 1.51
CA ASP A 137 12.65 10.37 2.26
C ASP A 137 11.69 11.33 1.55
N THR A 138 12.20 12.49 1.12
CA THR A 138 11.43 13.42 0.29
C THR A 138 11.03 12.78 -1.03
N ALA A 139 11.91 11.97 -1.65
CA ALA A 139 11.58 11.28 -2.89
C ALA A 139 10.41 10.30 -2.71
N ILE A 140 10.39 9.54 -1.61
CA ILE A 140 9.29 8.64 -1.25
C ILE A 140 7.99 9.44 -1.06
N ASP A 141 8.04 10.59 -0.38
CA ASP A 141 6.88 11.46 -0.17
C ASP A 141 6.33 12.00 -1.49
N LEU A 142 7.19 12.42 -2.41
CA LEU A 142 6.80 12.89 -3.73
C LEU A 142 6.16 11.77 -4.56
N ILE A 143 6.73 10.56 -4.55
CA ILE A 143 6.20 9.41 -5.29
C ILE A 143 4.82 9.02 -4.76
N TYR A 144 4.73 8.66 -3.48
CA TYR A 144 3.48 8.17 -2.92
C TYR A 144 2.45 9.29 -2.76
N GLY A 145 2.88 10.51 -2.44
CA GLY A 145 2.01 11.67 -2.36
C GLY A 145 1.32 11.96 -3.71
N ALA A 146 2.07 11.92 -4.82
CA ALA A 146 1.50 12.12 -6.15
C ALA A 146 0.51 11.02 -6.56
N LEU A 147 0.81 9.75 -6.21
CA LEU A 147 -0.08 8.62 -6.45
C LEU A 147 -1.36 8.72 -5.60
N TYR A 148 -1.23 8.97 -4.30
CA TYR A 148 -2.35 9.10 -3.37
C TYR A 148 -3.20 10.33 -3.65
N TYR A 149 -2.61 11.46 -4.06
CA TYR A 149 -3.35 12.65 -4.44
C TYR A 149 -4.31 12.37 -5.60
N ARG A 150 -3.84 11.69 -6.65
CA ARG A 150 -4.72 11.28 -7.76
C ARG A 150 -5.79 10.29 -7.34
N LEU A 151 -5.39 9.30 -6.54
CA LEU A 151 -6.31 8.27 -6.07
C LEU A 151 -7.44 8.82 -5.17
N LEU A 152 -7.09 9.69 -4.22
CA LEU A 152 -7.97 10.08 -3.12
C LEU A 152 -8.62 11.46 -3.32
N ILE A 153 -7.96 12.37 -4.05
CA ILE A 153 -8.34 13.78 -4.11
C ILE A 153 -8.78 14.18 -5.52
N SER A 154 -7.91 14.11 -6.53
CA SER A 154 -8.24 14.61 -7.87
C SER A 154 -9.09 13.64 -8.70
N GLY A 155 -9.07 12.34 -8.37
CA GLY A 155 -9.80 11.31 -9.11
C GLY A 155 -9.26 11.02 -10.51
N GLU A 156 -8.10 11.58 -10.87
CA GLU A 156 -7.43 11.30 -12.14
C GLU A 156 -6.88 9.86 -12.20
N SER A 157 -6.59 9.38 -13.42
CA SER A 157 -6.00 8.04 -13.57
C SER A 157 -4.64 7.93 -12.90
N VAL A 158 -4.48 6.85 -12.14
CA VAL A 158 -3.20 6.35 -11.65
C VAL A 158 -2.90 5.13 -12.49
N ASP A 159 -1.87 5.18 -13.32
CA ASP A 159 -1.44 4.09 -14.20
C ASP A 159 0.09 4.02 -14.26
N SER A 160 0.63 2.96 -14.87
CA SER A 160 2.08 2.77 -14.99
C SER A 160 2.78 3.87 -15.80
N GLY A 161 2.06 4.56 -16.69
CA GLY A 161 2.56 5.73 -17.40
C GLY A 161 2.66 6.96 -16.51
N TYR A 162 1.73 7.14 -15.56
CA TYR A 162 1.82 8.17 -14.54
C TYR A 162 2.98 7.93 -13.58
N ALA A 163 3.20 6.68 -13.17
CA ALA A 163 4.37 6.29 -12.39
C ALA A 163 5.67 6.67 -13.10
N ASP A 164 5.79 6.38 -14.41
CA ASP A 164 6.97 6.78 -15.19
C ASP A 164 7.13 8.29 -15.25
N ARG A 165 6.05 9.06 -15.46
CA ARG A 165 6.11 10.54 -15.47
C ARG A 165 6.58 11.13 -14.15
N ILE A 166 6.14 10.57 -13.01
CA ILE A 166 6.62 10.99 -11.68
C ILE A 166 8.13 10.79 -11.58
N LEU A 167 8.61 9.59 -11.94
CA LEU A 167 10.02 9.24 -11.84
C LEU A 167 10.90 10.05 -12.80
N THR A 168 10.44 10.28 -14.04
CA THR A 168 11.10 11.18 -14.99
C THR A 168 11.18 12.61 -14.46
N ALA A 169 10.09 13.14 -13.88
CA ALA A 169 10.10 14.49 -13.31
C ALA A 169 11.08 14.65 -12.14
N MET A 170 11.44 13.55 -11.48
CA MET A 170 12.43 13.49 -10.40
C MET A 170 13.86 13.19 -10.89
N GLY A 171 14.06 13.01 -12.20
CA GLY A 171 15.36 12.60 -12.76
C GLY A 171 15.78 11.18 -12.40
N LEU A 172 14.82 10.30 -12.06
CA LEU A 172 15.06 8.91 -11.66
C LEU A 172 15.01 7.93 -12.84
N LEU A 173 14.60 8.39 -14.01
CA LEU A 173 14.63 7.65 -15.27
C LEU A 173 15.47 8.42 -16.28
N PRO A 174 16.21 7.73 -17.16
CA PRO A 174 16.85 8.38 -18.29
C PRO A 174 15.81 9.01 -19.22
N ASP A 175 16.19 10.10 -19.86
CA ASP A 175 15.40 10.79 -20.91
C ASP A 175 15.14 9.88 -22.13
#